data_AF-A0A937W670-F1
#
_entry.id   AF-A0A937W670-F1
#
_cell.length_a   1.000
_cell.length_b   1.000
_cell.length_c   1.000
_cell.angle_alpha   90.00
_cell.angle_beta   90.00
_cell.angle_gamma   90.00
#
_symmetry.space_group_name_H-M   'P 1'
#
loop_
_entity.id
_entity.type
_entity.pdbx_description
1 polymer ?
#
loop_
_entity_poly.entity_id
_entity_poly.type
_entity_poly.pdbx_seq_one_letter_code
_entity_poly.pdbx_strand_id
1 'polypeptide(L)'
;MLVLRRDVLDLPGAREEFRAKYGWEPGCPETLGQWEQLAEFFHTKRGQTRWGKTFDQDLYGALGSRSLHTAHRHFSAYFGGVWFDKEMKPRIQTPHGIQAIKHFISIARYMPPDVPTWGTPQIVPFWASGQAFSVMAAPSIVSYSQNNAESKIKGQQLSCLMPGTVIDGKLMRRSPQATGAGYMVSRSSKHPELAYYFLQWLTGPTKGEDVIAHPQGTWEPVRRSSASHEAILGKFGAQFVEVTVENTKYATALLMLPGNTEYFSVLDTQLALVMQGQASAEDAAKNIEEGWNKITDNVGRQEQIRLWRSSVESGAYLDKW
;
A
#
# COMPACT_ATOMS: atom_id res chain seq x y z
N MET A 1 -2.37 -2.44 -2.51
CA MET A 1 -3.31 -3.56 -2.27
C MET A 1 -2.70 -4.52 -1.25
N LEU A 2 -3.49 -5.45 -0.72
CA LEU A 2 -2.98 -6.57 0.06
C LEU A 2 -3.02 -7.84 -0.79
N VAL A 3 -2.02 -8.72 -0.64
CA VAL A 3 -1.96 -10.02 -1.32
C VAL A 3 -1.65 -11.08 -0.28
N LEU A 4 -2.37 -12.21 -0.33
CA LEU A 4 -2.19 -13.37 0.56
C LEU A 4 -1.71 -14.60 -0.22
N ARG A 5 -1.08 -15.54 0.49
CA ARG A 5 -0.71 -16.87 -0.02
C ARG A 5 -1.87 -17.85 0.10
N ARG A 6 -2.49 -18.18 -1.05
CA ARG A 6 -3.61 -19.12 -1.12
C ARG A 6 -3.18 -20.53 -0.72
N ASP A 7 -2.04 -21.00 -1.19
CA ASP A 7 -1.49 -22.32 -0.86
C ASP A 7 -1.19 -22.50 0.63
N VAL A 8 -0.95 -21.41 1.38
CA VAL A 8 -0.80 -21.46 2.84
C VAL A 8 -2.16 -21.42 3.55
N LEU A 9 -3.10 -20.60 3.06
CA LEU A 9 -4.49 -20.58 3.54
C LEU A 9 -5.20 -21.93 3.39
N ASP A 10 -4.82 -22.70 2.38
CA ASP A 10 -5.47 -23.97 2.01
C ASP A 10 -4.75 -25.20 2.61
N LEU A 11 -3.77 -25.00 3.51
CA LEU A 11 -3.15 -26.10 4.23
C LEU A 11 -4.18 -26.81 5.15
N PRO A 12 -4.12 -28.15 5.28
CA PRO A 12 -5.08 -28.91 6.06
C PRO A 12 -5.19 -28.44 7.52
N GLY A 13 -6.39 -28.08 7.96
CA GLY A 13 -6.66 -27.66 9.35
C GLY A 13 -6.32 -26.19 9.65
N ALA A 14 -5.66 -25.47 8.72
CA ALA A 14 -5.24 -24.09 8.95
C ALA A 14 -6.43 -23.14 9.15
N ARG A 15 -7.50 -23.32 8.37
CA ARG A 15 -8.70 -22.49 8.47
C ARG A 15 -9.47 -22.74 9.75
N GLU A 16 -9.61 -24.01 10.13
CA GLU A 16 -10.30 -24.42 11.35
C GLU A 16 -9.58 -23.94 12.60
N GLU A 17 -8.25 -24.10 12.67
CA GLU A 17 -7.44 -23.63 13.80
C GLU A 17 -7.46 -22.08 13.87
N PHE A 18 -7.39 -21.39 12.73
CA PHE A 18 -7.51 -19.94 12.69
C PHE A 18 -8.86 -19.48 13.24
N ARG A 19 -9.97 -20.06 12.75
CA ARG A 19 -11.31 -19.72 13.20
C ARG A 19 -11.48 -20.02 14.69
N ALA A 20 -10.93 -21.12 15.19
CA ALA A 20 -10.97 -21.46 16.61
C ALA A 20 -10.24 -20.40 17.47
N LYS A 21 -9.14 -19.82 16.97
CA LYS A 21 -8.37 -18.79 17.70
C LYS A 21 -8.99 -17.40 17.63
N TYR A 22 -9.46 -16.96 16.46
CA TYR A 22 -9.87 -15.56 16.24
C TYR A 22 -11.37 -15.36 15.99
N GLY A 23 -12.14 -16.42 15.80
CA GLY A 23 -13.59 -16.35 15.66
C GLY A 23 -14.10 -15.86 14.30
N TRP A 24 -13.26 -15.85 13.26
CA TRP A 24 -13.65 -15.49 11.89
C TRP A 24 -12.91 -16.35 10.85
N GLU A 25 -13.43 -16.39 9.63
CA GLU A 25 -12.89 -17.27 8.58
C GLU A 25 -11.71 -16.60 7.84
N PRO A 26 -10.51 -17.23 7.79
CA PRO A 26 -9.34 -16.57 7.23
C PRO A 26 -9.47 -16.39 5.72
N GLY A 27 -9.03 -15.23 5.23
CA GLY A 27 -9.15 -14.81 3.85
C GLY A 27 -8.77 -13.35 3.71
N CYS A 28 -9.30 -12.64 2.72
CA CYS A 28 -9.06 -11.21 2.59
C CYS A 28 -9.56 -10.44 3.82
N PRO A 29 -8.67 -9.80 4.61
CA PRO A 29 -9.06 -9.10 5.83
C PRO A 29 -9.79 -7.81 5.50
N GLU A 30 -10.83 -7.49 6.28
CA GLU A 30 -11.51 -6.20 6.20
C GLU A 30 -10.75 -5.10 6.93
N THR A 31 -10.11 -5.45 8.04
CA THR A 31 -9.42 -4.50 8.94
C THR A 31 -7.93 -4.77 9.05
N LEU A 32 -7.17 -3.74 9.42
CA LEU A 32 -5.74 -3.88 9.71
C LEU A 32 -5.48 -4.80 10.91
N GLY A 33 -6.39 -4.85 11.88
CA GLY A 33 -6.32 -5.79 13.00
C GLY A 33 -6.48 -7.24 12.53
N GLN A 34 -7.43 -7.52 11.63
CA GLN A 34 -7.56 -8.84 11.01
C GLN A 34 -6.31 -9.22 10.19
N TRP A 35 -5.68 -8.26 9.52
CA TRP A 35 -4.41 -8.51 8.84
C TRP A 35 -3.28 -8.85 9.83
N GLU A 36 -3.18 -8.17 10.97
CA GLU A 36 -2.20 -8.52 12.01
C GLU A 36 -2.48 -9.92 12.61
N GLN A 37 -3.74 -10.29 12.81
CA GLN A 37 -4.11 -11.65 13.27
C GLN A 37 -3.71 -12.73 12.27
N LEU A 38 -3.93 -12.51 10.97
CA LEU A 38 -3.43 -13.40 9.92
C LEU A 38 -1.90 -13.49 9.94
N ALA A 39 -1.22 -12.35 10.07
CA ALA A 39 0.23 -12.30 10.11
C ALA A 39 0.77 -13.08 11.31
N GLU A 40 0.23 -12.85 12.51
CA GLU A 40 0.58 -13.61 13.72
C GLU A 40 0.36 -15.10 13.52
N PHE A 41 -0.83 -15.49 13.04
CA PHE A 41 -1.21 -16.88 12.92
C PHE A 41 -0.32 -17.66 11.95
N PHE A 42 -0.05 -17.10 10.78
CA PHE A 42 0.72 -17.77 9.73
C PHE A 42 2.23 -17.62 9.88
N HIS A 43 2.70 -16.77 10.81
CA HIS A 43 4.12 -16.68 11.11
C HIS A 43 4.66 -18.02 11.62
N THR A 44 5.64 -18.57 10.90
CA THR A 44 6.17 -19.91 11.17
C THR A 44 7.68 -19.92 10.99
N LYS A 45 8.41 -20.57 11.89
CA LYS A 45 9.87 -20.67 11.83
C LYS A 45 10.32 -21.89 11.05
N ARG A 46 11.50 -21.78 10.43
CA ARG A 46 12.19 -22.90 9.80
C ARG A 46 12.26 -24.10 10.74
N GLY A 47 11.94 -25.28 10.22
CA GLY A 47 11.92 -26.55 10.95
C GLY A 47 10.62 -26.83 11.72
N GLN A 48 9.73 -25.83 11.90
CA GLN A 48 8.43 -26.08 12.51
C GLN A 48 7.53 -26.87 11.56
N THR A 49 6.74 -27.78 12.14
CA THR A 49 5.69 -28.51 11.43
C THR A 49 4.34 -27.98 11.86
N ARG A 50 3.56 -27.44 10.92
CA ARG A 50 2.19 -26.94 11.13
C ARG A 50 1.32 -27.36 9.95
N TRP A 51 0.06 -27.70 10.21
CA TRP A 51 -0.92 -28.03 9.17
C TRP A 51 -0.44 -29.11 8.19
N GLY A 52 0.22 -30.16 8.72
CA GLY A 52 0.75 -31.27 7.92
C GLY A 52 1.98 -30.90 7.05
N LYS A 53 2.58 -29.72 7.23
CA LYS A 53 3.75 -29.26 6.48
C LYS A 53 4.90 -28.86 7.41
N THR A 54 6.09 -29.39 7.13
CA THR A 54 7.35 -28.86 7.70
C THR A 54 7.84 -27.70 6.83
N PHE A 55 8.22 -26.59 7.46
CA PHE A 55 8.69 -25.39 6.76
C PHE A 55 10.21 -25.39 6.64
N ASP A 56 10.74 -25.49 5.41
CA ASP A 56 12.19 -25.50 5.16
C ASP A 56 12.86 -24.12 5.31
N GLN A 57 12.05 -23.06 5.36
CA GLN A 57 12.45 -21.67 5.54
C GLN A 57 11.46 -20.98 6.51
N ASP A 58 11.86 -19.85 7.07
CA ASP A 58 10.92 -18.98 7.78
C ASP A 58 9.78 -18.55 6.83
N LEU A 59 8.55 -18.60 7.33
CA LEU A 59 7.39 -17.96 6.74
C LEU A 59 7.03 -16.73 7.59
N TYR A 60 7.34 -15.55 7.08
CA TYR A 60 6.96 -14.29 7.70
C TYR A 60 5.47 -14.05 7.51
N GLY A 61 4.77 -13.65 8.56
CA GLY A 61 3.33 -13.43 8.53
C GLY A 61 2.90 -12.29 7.62
N ALA A 62 3.73 -11.24 7.57
CA ALA A 62 3.49 -10.05 6.78
C ALA A 62 4.76 -9.59 6.06
N LEU A 63 4.56 -8.71 5.08
CA LEU A 63 5.59 -8.04 4.33
C LEU A 63 5.07 -6.67 3.87
N GLY A 64 5.96 -5.70 3.80
CA GLY A 64 5.66 -4.36 3.29
C GLY A 64 6.89 -3.47 3.45
N SER A 65 7.00 -2.43 2.64
CA SER A 65 8.14 -1.51 2.74
C SER A 65 8.16 -0.79 4.09
N ARG A 66 9.34 -0.72 4.70
CA ARG A 66 9.58 -0.06 6.00
C ARG A 66 10.84 0.81 6.01
N SER A 67 11.57 0.89 4.90
CA SER A 67 12.72 1.80 4.81
C SER A 67 12.33 3.26 4.95
N LEU A 68 13.29 4.08 5.39
CA LEU A 68 13.23 5.52 5.20
C LEU A 68 12.90 5.84 3.72
N HIS A 69 12.13 6.89 3.49
CA HIS A 69 11.61 7.34 2.20
C HIS A 69 10.58 6.40 1.53
N THR A 70 10.22 5.28 2.14
CA THR A 70 9.21 4.36 1.59
C THR A 70 8.13 3.93 2.59
N ALA A 71 8.38 4.02 3.90
CA ALA A 71 7.44 3.61 4.94
C ALA A 71 6.11 4.41 4.86
N HIS A 72 6.17 5.73 4.71
CA HIS A 72 5.00 6.61 4.61
C HIS A 72 4.05 6.24 3.46
N ARG A 73 4.55 5.59 2.40
CA ARG A 73 3.76 5.27 1.20
C ARG A 73 2.52 4.44 1.51
N HIS A 74 2.58 3.60 2.54
CA HIS A 74 1.44 2.78 2.96
C HIS A 74 0.75 3.32 4.21
N PHE A 75 1.31 4.35 4.86
CA PHE A 75 0.84 4.85 6.15
C PHE A 75 -0.58 5.42 6.07
N SER A 76 -1.02 5.93 4.92
CA SER A 76 -2.40 6.41 4.73
C SER A 76 -3.46 5.33 4.94
N ALA A 77 -3.13 4.05 4.73
CA ALA A 77 -4.03 2.93 5.00
C ALA A 77 -4.32 2.77 6.49
N TYR A 78 -3.34 3.09 7.33
CA TYR A 78 -3.41 3.06 8.80
C TYR A 78 -4.00 4.35 9.34
N PHE A 79 -3.55 5.48 8.79
CA PHE A 79 -3.96 6.80 9.25
C PHE A 79 -5.40 7.13 8.92
N GLY A 80 -6.01 6.60 7.86
CA GLY A 80 -7.44 6.76 7.54
C GLY A 80 -8.01 8.18 7.79
N GLY A 81 -8.11 9.02 6.76
CA GLY A 81 -8.58 10.40 6.95
C GLY A 81 -7.74 11.42 6.21
N VAL A 82 -8.10 12.68 6.40
CA VAL A 82 -7.30 13.84 5.96
C VAL A 82 -6.15 14.13 6.94
N TRP A 83 -4.95 14.42 6.42
CA TRP A 83 -3.72 14.60 7.21
C TRP A 83 -3.73 15.82 8.14
N PHE A 84 -4.43 16.88 7.72
CA PHE A 84 -4.57 18.14 8.44
C PHE A 84 -6.05 18.51 8.54
N ASP A 85 -6.40 19.36 9.50
CA ASP A 85 -7.70 20.05 9.50
C ASP A 85 -7.76 21.17 8.46
N LYS A 86 -8.88 21.91 8.42
CA LYS A 86 -9.09 23.01 7.47
C LYS A 86 -8.15 24.21 7.71
N GLU A 87 -7.45 24.28 8.84
CA GLU A 87 -6.47 25.32 9.20
C GLU A 87 -5.01 24.84 9.01
N MET A 88 -4.80 23.70 8.34
CA MET A 88 -3.46 23.08 8.19
C MET A 88 -2.83 22.70 9.55
N LYS A 89 -3.65 22.41 10.58
CA LYS A 89 -3.16 21.76 11.80
C LYS A 89 -3.06 20.25 11.57
N PRO A 90 -1.88 19.62 11.80
CA PRO A 90 -1.72 18.18 11.70
C PRO A 90 -2.74 17.43 12.56
N ARG A 91 -3.23 16.29 12.06
CA ARG A 91 -4.14 15.39 12.80
C ARG A 91 -3.44 14.16 13.38
N ILE A 92 -2.12 14.07 13.21
CA ILE A 92 -1.32 12.92 13.62
C ILE A 92 -1.26 12.71 15.15
N GLN A 93 -1.39 13.78 15.95
CA GLN A 93 -1.39 13.70 17.41
C GLN A 93 -2.75 13.32 18.02
N THR A 94 -3.79 13.16 17.20
CA THR A 94 -5.08 12.64 17.69
C THR A 94 -4.94 11.19 18.20
N PRO A 95 -5.85 10.70 19.06
CA PRO A 95 -5.83 9.30 19.51
C PRO A 95 -5.77 8.30 18.34
N HIS A 96 -6.47 8.62 17.25
CA HIS A 96 -6.46 7.82 16.03
C HIS A 96 -5.10 7.87 15.30
N GLY A 97 -4.47 9.04 15.19
CA GLY A 97 -3.14 9.15 14.58
C GLY A 97 -2.06 8.39 15.36
N ILE A 98 -2.10 8.45 16.69
CA ILE A 98 -1.24 7.64 17.57
C ILE A 98 -1.50 6.14 17.36
N GLN A 99 -2.77 5.74 17.27
CA GLN A 99 -3.13 4.34 17.01
C GLN A 99 -2.65 3.87 15.63
N ALA A 100 -2.68 4.72 14.61
CA ALA A 100 -2.15 4.43 13.29
C ALA A 100 -0.63 4.15 13.32
N ILE A 101 0.14 4.96 14.07
CA ILE A 101 1.56 4.70 14.32
C ILE A 101 1.73 3.33 15.00
N LYS A 102 0.98 3.07 16.08
CA LYS A 102 1.06 1.79 16.79
C LYS A 102 0.79 0.58 15.89
N HIS A 103 -0.27 0.61 15.08
CA HIS A 103 -0.60 -0.46 14.13
C HIS A 103 0.45 -0.62 13.01
N PHE A 104 1.02 0.49 12.52
CA PHE A 104 2.03 0.44 11.47
C PHE A 104 3.29 -0.32 11.93
N ILE A 105 3.65 -0.13 13.21
CA ILE A 105 4.82 -0.73 13.86
C ILE A 105 4.52 -2.14 14.38
N SER A 106 3.33 -2.38 14.94
CA SER A 106 2.95 -3.67 15.53
C SER A 106 3.11 -4.84 14.57
N ILE A 107 2.66 -4.66 13.33
CA ILE A 107 2.72 -5.69 12.30
C ILE A 107 4.14 -6.00 11.81
N ALA A 108 5.09 -5.07 11.99
CA ALA A 108 6.48 -5.28 11.60
C ALA A 108 7.14 -6.42 12.38
N ARG A 109 6.60 -6.79 13.55
CA ARG A 109 7.04 -7.96 14.33
C ARG A 109 6.89 -9.30 13.58
N TYR A 110 5.99 -9.35 12.61
CA TYR A 110 5.73 -10.52 11.77
C TYR A 110 6.37 -10.41 10.38
N MET A 111 7.21 -9.39 10.16
CA MET A 111 8.00 -9.18 8.95
C MET A 111 9.45 -9.67 9.14
N PRO A 112 10.24 -9.79 8.06
CA PRO A 112 11.67 -10.04 8.16
C PRO A 112 12.38 -8.98 9.03
N PRO A 113 13.39 -9.36 9.83
CA PRO A 113 14.09 -8.43 10.72
C PRO A 113 14.79 -7.29 9.96
N ASP A 114 15.18 -7.52 8.71
CA ASP A 114 15.85 -6.54 7.85
C ASP A 114 14.87 -5.56 7.18
N VAL A 115 13.56 -5.75 7.33
CA VAL A 115 12.52 -4.91 6.69
C VAL A 115 12.70 -3.40 6.95
N PRO A 116 13.23 -2.91 8.09
CA PRO A 116 13.49 -1.48 8.30
C PRO A 116 14.44 -0.86 7.27
N THR A 117 15.18 -1.67 6.50
CA THR A 117 16.05 -1.22 5.41
C THR A 117 15.47 -1.50 4.02
N TRP A 118 14.31 -2.15 3.93
CA TRP A 118 13.75 -2.67 2.69
C TRP A 118 12.74 -1.72 2.06
N GLY A 119 13.00 -1.41 0.79
CA GLY A 119 12.05 -0.78 -0.14
C GLY A 119 11.56 -1.79 -1.18
N THR A 120 10.96 -1.29 -2.26
CA THR A 120 10.45 -2.13 -3.36
C THR A 120 11.47 -3.14 -3.93
N PRO A 121 12.76 -2.79 -4.15
CA PRO A 121 13.74 -3.72 -4.73
C PRO A 121 13.97 -4.99 -3.91
N GLN A 122 13.81 -4.94 -2.59
CA GLN A 122 13.95 -6.11 -1.70
C GLN A 122 12.62 -6.84 -1.53
N ILE A 123 11.52 -6.09 -1.37
CA ILE A 123 10.18 -6.64 -1.10
C ILE A 123 9.67 -7.51 -2.26
N VAL A 124 9.89 -7.08 -3.50
CA VAL A 124 9.37 -7.78 -4.70
C VAL A 124 9.97 -9.19 -4.87
N PRO A 125 11.30 -9.39 -4.92
CA PRO A 125 11.88 -10.73 -5.01
C PRO A 125 11.63 -11.57 -3.75
N PHE A 126 11.59 -10.95 -2.56
CA PHE A 126 11.28 -11.68 -1.31
C PHE A 126 9.85 -12.24 -1.29
N TRP A 127 8.88 -11.49 -1.84
CA TRP A 127 7.54 -12.04 -2.04
C TRP A 127 7.57 -13.23 -3.01
N ALA A 128 8.25 -13.09 -4.15
CA ALA A 128 8.36 -14.16 -5.15
C ALA A 128 9.09 -15.42 -4.65
N SER A 129 9.98 -15.31 -3.65
CA SER A 129 10.63 -16.47 -3.01
C SER A 129 9.66 -17.31 -2.19
N GLY A 130 8.50 -16.75 -1.81
CA GLY A 130 7.47 -17.42 -1.03
C GLY A 130 7.73 -17.47 0.47
N GLN A 131 8.60 -16.61 0.99
CA GLN A 131 8.95 -16.54 2.42
C GLN A 131 8.05 -15.58 3.21
N ALA A 132 7.02 -15.00 2.60
CA ALA A 132 5.99 -14.26 3.32
C ALA A 132 4.59 -14.82 3.00
N PHE A 133 3.72 -14.82 4.01
CA PHE A 133 2.32 -15.20 3.91
C PHE A 133 1.48 -14.10 3.26
N SER A 134 1.71 -12.85 3.64
CA SER A 134 0.97 -11.69 3.14
C SER A 134 1.90 -10.53 2.79
N VAL A 135 1.49 -9.70 1.84
CA VAL A 135 2.23 -8.49 1.45
C VAL A 135 1.31 -7.32 1.15
N MET A 136 1.61 -6.16 1.73
CA MET A 136 1.03 -4.88 1.34
C MET A 136 2.01 -4.16 0.40
N ALA A 137 1.64 -4.03 -0.87
CA ALA A 137 2.48 -3.42 -1.90
C ALA A 137 1.66 -2.89 -3.10
N ALA A 138 2.37 -2.30 -4.06
CA ALA A 138 1.83 -1.94 -5.36
C ALA A 138 1.37 -3.19 -6.13
N PRO A 139 0.33 -3.08 -6.99
CA PRO A 139 -0.20 -4.22 -7.75
C PRO A 139 0.82 -4.95 -8.63
N SER A 140 1.88 -4.25 -9.07
CA SER A 140 2.97 -4.83 -9.86
C SER A 140 3.65 -6.03 -9.21
N ILE A 141 3.57 -6.17 -7.89
CA ILE A 141 4.13 -7.33 -7.17
C ILE A 141 3.47 -8.65 -7.60
N VAL A 142 2.17 -8.62 -7.91
CA VAL A 142 1.44 -9.81 -8.36
C VAL A 142 1.88 -10.21 -9.75
N SER A 143 1.98 -9.21 -10.64
CA SER A 143 2.44 -9.38 -12.02
C SER A 143 3.87 -9.94 -12.07
N TYR A 144 4.77 -9.41 -11.22
CA TYR A 144 6.13 -9.89 -11.11
C TYR A 144 6.19 -11.37 -10.74
N SER A 145 5.52 -11.78 -9.66
CA SER A 145 5.51 -13.18 -9.22
C SER A 145 4.83 -14.12 -10.21
N GLN A 146 3.84 -13.65 -10.98
CA GLN A 146 3.18 -14.48 -11.99
C GLN A 146 4.04 -14.72 -13.24
N ASN A 147 4.83 -13.71 -13.63
CA ASN A 147 5.63 -13.74 -14.86
C ASN A 147 7.07 -14.21 -14.63
N ASN A 148 7.57 -14.16 -13.41
CA ASN A 148 8.90 -14.68 -13.07
C ASN A 148 8.87 -16.23 -13.01
N ALA A 149 9.63 -16.87 -13.90
CA ALA A 149 9.76 -18.33 -13.96
C ALA A 149 10.35 -18.95 -12.69
N GLU A 150 11.13 -18.18 -11.91
CA GLU A 150 11.75 -18.62 -10.67
C GLU A 150 10.84 -18.44 -9.45
N SER A 151 9.70 -17.76 -9.60
CA SER A 151 8.77 -17.52 -8.49
C SER A 151 8.22 -18.82 -7.92
N LYS A 152 8.29 -18.98 -6.61
CA LYS A 152 7.78 -20.14 -5.88
C LYS A 152 6.28 -20.06 -5.59
N ILE A 153 5.64 -18.95 -5.95
CA ILE A 153 4.25 -18.63 -5.59
C ILE A 153 3.38 -18.31 -6.80
N LYS A 154 3.85 -18.65 -8.01
CA LYS A 154 3.09 -18.48 -9.24
C LYS A 154 1.74 -19.21 -9.14
N GLY A 155 0.65 -18.51 -9.46
CA GLY A 155 -0.72 -19.02 -9.30
C GLY A 155 -1.24 -19.14 -7.87
N GLN A 156 -0.44 -18.82 -6.84
CA GLN A 156 -0.81 -18.97 -5.42
C GLN A 156 -1.14 -17.64 -4.72
N GLN A 157 -1.41 -16.59 -5.49
CA GLN A 157 -1.64 -15.25 -4.98
C GLN A 157 -3.14 -14.95 -4.91
N LEU A 158 -3.63 -14.59 -3.72
CA LEU A 158 -4.99 -14.08 -3.52
C LEU A 158 -4.93 -12.56 -3.36
N SER A 159 -5.43 -11.83 -4.36
CA SER A 159 -5.51 -10.38 -4.32
C SER A 159 -6.63 -9.92 -3.40
N CYS A 160 -6.38 -8.93 -2.55
CA CYS A 160 -7.37 -8.40 -1.62
C CYS A 160 -7.48 -6.87 -1.73
N LEU A 161 -8.64 -6.35 -1.36
CA LEU A 161 -8.78 -4.93 -1.06
C LEU A 161 -7.78 -4.53 0.03
N MET A 162 -7.41 -3.26 0.05
CA MET A 162 -6.67 -2.73 1.18
C MET A 162 -7.52 -2.86 2.46
N PRO A 163 -7.00 -3.52 3.52
CA PRO A 163 -7.67 -3.53 4.81
C PRO A 163 -7.81 -2.09 5.32
N GLY A 164 -8.91 -1.81 6.01
CA GLY A 164 -9.20 -0.50 6.58
C GLY A 164 -8.86 -0.38 8.06
N THR A 165 -8.89 0.85 8.54
CA THR A 165 -8.94 1.16 9.97
C THR A 165 -10.37 1.48 10.39
N VAL A 166 -10.76 1.20 11.64
CA VAL A 166 -12.07 1.57 12.17
C VAL A 166 -11.94 2.89 12.92
N ILE A 167 -12.71 3.90 12.52
CA ILE A 167 -12.74 5.23 13.15
C ILE A 167 -14.20 5.52 13.48
N ASP A 168 -14.50 5.79 14.74
CA ASP A 168 -15.85 6.07 15.22
C ASP A 168 -16.89 5.01 14.78
N GLY A 169 -16.49 3.73 14.83
CA GLY A 169 -17.32 2.59 14.42
C GLY A 169 -17.49 2.41 12.91
N LYS A 170 -16.84 3.22 12.07
CA LYS A 170 -16.91 3.13 10.60
C LYS A 170 -15.60 2.58 10.02
N LEU A 171 -15.72 1.66 9.07
CA LEU A 171 -14.58 1.11 8.36
C LEU A 171 -14.07 2.08 7.29
N MET A 172 -12.86 2.58 7.48
CA MET A 172 -12.19 3.52 6.60
C MET A 172 -11.09 2.79 5.81
N ARG A 173 -11.40 2.43 4.57
CA ARG A 173 -10.44 1.83 3.63
C ARG A 173 -9.75 2.92 2.81
N ARG A 174 -8.43 2.97 2.87
CA ARG A 174 -7.63 3.88 2.04
C ARG A 174 -6.53 3.11 1.33
N SER A 175 -6.60 3.10 0.00
CA SER A 175 -5.58 2.53 -0.87
C SER A 175 -4.60 3.63 -1.28
N PRO A 176 -3.38 3.65 -0.75
CA PRO A 176 -2.42 4.68 -1.10
C PRO A 176 -2.07 4.62 -2.59
N GLN A 177 -2.19 5.74 -3.27
CA GLN A 177 -1.56 5.99 -4.56
C GLN A 177 -0.29 6.81 -4.34
N ALA A 178 0.75 6.13 -3.86
CA ALA A 178 2.03 6.76 -3.55
C ALA A 178 2.86 7.12 -4.79
N THR A 179 2.61 6.44 -5.91
CA THR A 179 3.36 6.59 -7.16
C THR A 179 2.42 6.36 -8.34
N GLY A 180 2.66 7.04 -9.45
CA GLY A 180 2.00 6.80 -10.73
C GLY A 180 2.79 7.40 -11.88
N ALA A 181 2.76 6.77 -13.05
CA ALA A 181 3.36 7.32 -14.26
C ALA A 181 2.36 8.25 -14.96
N GLY A 182 2.74 9.52 -15.12
CA GLY A 182 1.99 10.50 -15.89
C GLY A 182 2.76 10.90 -17.13
N TYR A 183 2.06 11.08 -18.25
CA TYR A 183 2.62 11.65 -19.46
C TYR A 183 2.21 13.12 -19.59
N MET A 184 3.15 14.00 -19.91
CA MET A 184 2.93 15.45 -19.99
C MET A 184 3.58 16.04 -21.24
N VAL A 185 2.95 17.06 -21.82
CA VAL A 185 3.55 17.84 -22.91
C VAL A 185 4.28 19.04 -22.32
N SER A 186 5.57 19.17 -22.60
CA SER A 186 6.34 20.33 -22.16
C SER A 186 5.81 21.61 -22.81
N ARG A 187 5.66 22.68 -22.01
CA ARG A 187 5.32 24.03 -22.50
C ARG A 187 6.36 24.59 -23.49
N SER A 188 7.60 24.12 -23.42
CA SER A 188 8.69 24.55 -24.30
C SER A 188 8.89 23.65 -25.53
N SER A 189 8.04 22.64 -25.74
CA SER A 189 8.15 21.75 -26.89
C SER A 189 8.04 22.54 -28.20
N LYS A 190 8.90 22.20 -29.18
CA LYS A 190 8.79 22.72 -30.56
C LYS A 190 7.68 22.03 -31.36
N HIS A 191 7.16 20.90 -30.85
CA HIS A 191 6.11 20.10 -31.48
C HIS A 191 5.05 19.67 -30.46
N PRO A 192 4.36 20.60 -29.79
CA PRO A 192 3.44 20.27 -28.70
C PRO A 192 2.22 19.47 -29.18
N GLU A 193 1.70 19.76 -30.37
CA GLU A 193 0.56 19.03 -30.95
C GLU A 193 0.93 17.58 -31.31
N LEU A 194 2.10 17.36 -31.91
CA LEU A 194 2.56 16.01 -32.24
C LEU A 194 2.76 15.17 -30.98
N ALA A 195 3.38 15.75 -29.95
CA ALA A 195 3.52 15.10 -28.65
C ALA A 195 2.14 14.76 -28.05
N TYR A 196 1.19 15.68 -28.12
CA TYR A 196 -0.18 15.44 -27.66
C TYR A 196 -0.86 14.28 -28.41
N TYR A 197 -0.78 14.25 -29.75
CA TYR A 197 -1.33 13.14 -30.54
C TYR A 197 -0.65 11.81 -30.24
N PHE A 198 0.67 11.79 -30.05
CA PHE A 198 1.39 10.59 -29.66
C PHE A 198 0.92 10.06 -28.31
N LEU A 199 0.74 10.93 -27.31
CA LEU A 199 0.23 10.53 -26.00
C LEU A 199 -1.20 10.00 -26.07
N GLN A 200 -2.07 10.61 -26.89
CA GLN A 200 -3.42 10.09 -27.13
C GLN A 200 -3.41 8.69 -27.77
N TRP A 201 -2.53 8.46 -28.74
CA TRP A 201 -2.35 7.15 -29.37
C TRP A 201 -1.81 6.13 -28.37
N LEU A 202 -0.71 6.44 -27.67
CA LEU A 202 -0.06 5.56 -26.70
C LEU A 202 -0.99 5.16 -25.57
N THR A 203 -1.77 6.11 -25.05
CA THR A 203 -2.75 5.86 -23.98
C THR A 203 -4.13 5.52 -24.52
N GLY A 204 -4.28 5.30 -25.83
CA GLY A 204 -5.55 4.99 -26.50
C GLY A 204 -6.10 3.60 -26.13
N PRO A 205 -7.37 3.31 -26.43
CA PRO A 205 -7.99 2.02 -26.10
C PRO A 205 -7.41 0.85 -26.91
N THR A 206 -6.61 1.10 -27.95
CA THR A 206 -5.89 0.05 -28.67
C THR A 206 -4.50 -0.12 -28.11
N LYS A 207 -3.62 0.86 -28.36
CA LYS A 207 -2.19 0.72 -28.00
C LYS A 207 -1.92 0.74 -26.51
N GLY A 208 -2.71 1.47 -25.73
CA GLY A 208 -2.60 1.43 -24.27
C GLY A 208 -2.89 0.03 -23.72
N GLU A 209 -3.91 -0.64 -24.27
CA GLU A 209 -4.28 -2.00 -23.87
C GLU A 209 -3.28 -3.04 -24.38
N ASP A 210 -2.76 -2.88 -25.61
CA ASP A 210 -1.68 -3.71 -26.16
C ASP A 210 -0.44 -3.68 -25.25
N VAL A 211 -0.05 -2.50 -24.75
CA VAL A 211 1.12 -2.34 -23.86
C VAL A 211 0.91 -3.08 -22.54
N ILE A 212 -0.30 -3.01 -21.96
CA ILE A 212 -0.64 -3.70 -20.71
C ILE A 212 -0.70 -5.22 -20.94
N ALA A 213 -1.28 -5.67 -22.06
CA ALA A 213 -1.43 -7.07 -22.44
C ALA A 213 -0.12 -7.73 -22.87
N HIS A 214 0.85 -6.97 -23.40
CA HIS A 214 2.14 -7.48 -23.86
C HIS A 214 2.82 -8.36 -22.79
N PRO A 215 3.50 -9.47 -23.10
CA PRO A 215 4.08 -10.37 -22.09
C PRO A 215 4.99 -9.68 -21.07
N GLN A 216 5.72 -8.64 -21.49
CA GLN A 216 6.60 -7.83 -20.62
C GLN A 216 5.90 -6.62 -19.98
N GLY A 217 4.65 -6.35 -20.33
CA GLY A 217 3.88 -5.24 -19.76
C GLY A 217 3.58 -5.44 -18.27
N THR A 218 3.33 -4.35 -17.56
CA THR A 218 2.92 -4.36 -16.16
C THR A 218 1.46 -3.92 -16.02
N TRP A 219 0.87 -4.15 -14.85
CA TRP A 219 -0.47 -3.65 -14.55
C TRP A 219 -0.43 -2.13 -14.34
N GLU A 220 -0.64 -1.38 -15.42
CA GLU A 220 -0.68 0.09 -15.45
C GLU A 220 -1.90 0.58 -16.27
N PRO A 221 -3.14 0.35 -15.77
CA PRO A 221 -4.34 0.69 -16.52
C PRO A 221 -4.52 2.22 -16.62
N VAL A 222 -4.60 2.72 -17.86
CA VAL A 222 -4.89 4.14 -18.16
C VAL A 222 -6.35 4.37 -18.58
N ARG A 223 -7.13 3.30 -18.80
CA ARG A 223 -8.54 3.34 -19.20
C ARG A 223 -9.39 2.31 -18.48
N ARG A 224 -10.69 2.60 -18.36
CA ARG A 224 -11.70 1.66 -17.83
C ARG A 224 -11.86 0.41 -18.68
N SER A 225 -11.72 0.53 -20.00
CA SER A 225 -11.83 -0.60 -20.95
C SER A 225 -10.78 -1.69 -20.69
N SER A 226 -9.61 -1.34 -20.13
CA SER A 226 -8.59 -2.31 -19.69
C SER A 226 -9.14 -3.37 -18.72
N ALA A 227 -10.18 -3.04 -17.93
CA ALA A 227 -10.76 -3.96 -16.95
C ALA A 227 -11.54 -5.12 -17.57
N SER A 228 -11.97 -4.98 -18.83
CA SER A 228 -12.73 -6.01 -19.56
C SER A 228 -12.00 -6.53 -20.80
N HIS A 229 -10.75 -6.10 -21.03
CA HIS A 229 -9.98 -6.52 -22.20
C HIS A 229 -9.50 -7.97 -22.04
N GLU A 230 -9.85 -8.84 -22.99
CA GLU A 230 -9.65 -10.30 -22.89
C GLU A 230 -8.19 -10.69 -22.66
N ALA A 231 -7.25 -10.12 -23.43
CA ALA A 231 -5.83 -10.44 -23.27
C ALA A 231 -5.26 -9.97 -21.91
N ILE A 232 -5.81 -8.89 -21.36
CA ILE A 232 -5.40 -8.38 -20.04
C ILE A 232 -5.94 -9.32 -18.96
N LEU A 233 -7.21 -9.71 -19.05
CA LEU A 233 -7.83 -10.69 -18.15
C LEU A 233 -7.13 -12.05 -18.20
N GLY A 234 -6.76 -12.53 -19.39
CA GLY A 234 -6.02 -13.78 -19.57
C GLY A 234 -4.62 -13.72 -18.94
N LYS A 235 -3.95 -12.56 -19.02
CA LYS A 235 -2.61 -12.37 -18.46
C LYS A 235 -2.60 -12.23 -16.93
N PHE A 236 -3.43 -11.35 -16.39
CA PHE A 236 -3.39 -11.02 -14.96
C PHE A 236 -4.39 -11.82 -14.11
N GLY A 237 -5.40 -12.42 -14.73
CA GLY A 237 -6.51 -13.08 -14.07
C GLY A 237 -7.62 -12.11 -13.67
N ALA A 238 -8.87 -12.51 -13.88
CA ALA A 238 -10.05 -11.69 -13.59
C ALA A 238 -10.10 -11.22 -12.13
N GLN A 239 -9.75 -12.10 -11.18
CA GLN A 239 -9.76 -11.79 -9.74
C GLN A 239 -8.82 -10.63 -9.37
N PHE A 240 -7.62 -10.58 -9.95
CA PHE A 240 -6.68 -9.49 -9.71
C PHE A 240 -7.16 -8.19 -10.36
N VAL A 241 -7.66 -8.26 -11.60
CA VAL A 241 -8.17 -7.09 -12.32
C VAL A 241 -9.37 -6.49 -11.58
N GLU A 242 -10.32 -7.30 -11.15
CA GLU A 242 -11.49 -6.86 -10.39
C GLU A 242 -11.09 -6.17 -9.07
N VAL A 243 -10.23 -6.81 -8.28
CA VAL A 243 -9.78 -6.25 -7.00
C VAL A 243 -8.97 -4.97 -7.16
N THR A 244 -8.13 -4.86 -8.19
CA THR A 244 -7.35 -3.65 -8.43
C THR A 244 -8.22 -2.48 -8.91
N VAL A 245 -9.23 -2.76 -9.74
CA VAL A 245 -10.25 -1.78 -10.12
C VAL A 245 -11.07 -1.36 -8.91
N GLU A 246 -11.51 -2.30 -8.08
CA GLU A 246 -12.29 -1.99 -6.86
C GLU A 246 -11.49 -1.14 -5.86
N ASN A 247 -10.19 -1.44 -5.69
CA ASN A 247 -9.29 -0.62 -4.86
C ASN A 247 -9.22 0.86 -5.29
N THR A 248 -9.48 1.17 -6.56
CA THR A 248 -9.46 2.57 -7.04
C THR A 248 -10.53 3.44 -6.40
N LYS A 249 -11.67 2.86 -5.96
CA LYS A 249 -12.72 3.57 -5.22
C LYS A 249 -12.26 4.05 -3.85
N TYR A 250 -11.19 3.44 -3.33
CA TYR A 250 -10.57 3.77 -2.05
C TYR A 250 -9.25 4.52 -2.20
N ALA A 251 -8.90 4.92 -3.43
CA ALA A 251 -7.64 5.60 -3.71
C ALA A 251 -7.50 6.89 -2.89
N THR A 252 -6.35 7.07 -2.27
CA THR A 252 -5.98 8.33 -1.62
C THR A 252 -4.62 8.76 -2.10
N ALA A 253 -4.50 10.05 -2.44
CA ALA A 253 -3.22 10.64 -2.77
C ALA A 253 -2.34 10.80 -1.51
N LEU A 254 -1.03 10.84 -1.72
CA LEU A 254 -0.13 11.42 -0.73
C LEU A 254 -0.35 12.95 -0.64
N LEU A 255 0.49 13.67 0.12
CA LEU A 255 0.38 15.12 0.26
C LEU A 255 0.73 15.81 -1.05
N MET A 256 -0.28 16.40 -1.69
CA MET A 256 -0.15 17.20 -2.92
C MET A 256 0.08 18.68 -2.59
N LEU A 257 1.02 18.96 -1.68
CA LEU A 257 1.35 20.30 -1.21
C LEU A 257 2.84 20.61 -1.44
N PRO A 258 3.21 21.90 -1.64
CA PRO A 258 4.57 22.35 -1.47
C PRO A 258 5.15 21.88 -0.11
N GLY A 259 6.39 21.40 -0.10
CA GLY A 259 7.03 20.82 1.10
C GLY A 259 6.70 19.34 1.36
N ASN A 260 5.99 18.64 0.45
CA ASN A 260 5.57 17.24 0.65
C ASN A 260 6.72 16.30 1.05
N THR A 261 7.91 16.48 0.48
CA THR A 261 9.05 15.61 0.72
C THR A 261 9.56 15.78 2.14
N GLU A 262 9.57 17.00 2.64
CA GLU A 262 9.92 17.36 4.00
C GLU A 262 8.89 16.82 5.00
N TYR A 263 7.58 16.95 4.71
CA TYR A 263 6.53 16.37 5.55
C TYR A 263 6.71 14.85 5.70
N PHE A 264 6.92 14.14 4.58
CA PHE A 264 7.10 12.69 4.62
C PHE A 264 8.45 12.26 5.18
N SER A 265 9.51 13.06 5.03
CA SER A 265 10.79 12.80 5.69
C SER A 265 10.63 12.84 7.21
N VAL A 266 9.90 13.81 7.76
CA VAL A 266 9.62 13.88 9.21
C VAL A 266 8.84 12.63 9.66
N LEU A 267 7.79 12.25 8.91
CA LEU A 267 7.00 11.06 9.21
C LEU A 267 7.86 9.79 9.20
N ASP A 268 8.62 9.54 8.14
CA ASP A 268 9.47 8.36 8.00
C ASP A 268 10.51 8.27 9.11
N THR A 269 11.18 9.38 9.44
CA THR A 269 12.15 9.43 10.54
C THR A 269 11.51 9.03 11.85
N GLN A 270 10.33 9.58 12.18
CA GLN A 270 9.66 9.26 13.44
C GLN A 270 9.13 7.83 13.48
N LEU A 271 8.58 7.31 12.36
CA LEU A 271 8.20 5.90 12.24
C LEU A 271 9.41 4.96 12.45
N ALA A 272 10.58 5.31 11.89
CA ALA A 272 11.80 4.54 12.07
C ALA A 272 12.28 4.54 13.53
N LEU A 273 12.22 5.69 14.23
CA LEU A 273 12.58 5.78 15.65
C LEU A 273 11.69 4.90 16.54
N VAL A 274 10.37 4.89 16.30
CA VAL A 274 9.45 4.02 17.04
C VAL A 274 9.72 2.55 16.75
N MET A 275 9.99 2.21 15.48
CA MET A 275 10.32 0.84 15.07
C MET A 275 11.61 0.32 15.73
N GLN A 276 12.57 1.21 15.98
CA GLN A 276 13.82 0.90 16.68
C GLN A 276 13.68 0.94 18.21
N GLY A 277 12.50 1.26 18.75
CA GLY A 277 12.27 1.40 20.18
C GLY A 277 12.92 2.65 20.80
N GLN A 278 13.33 3.63 19.99
CA GLN A 278 13.99 4.86 20.43
C GLN A 278 13.00 5.99 20.75
N ALA A 279 11.72 5.83 20.41
CA ALA A 279 10.65 6.77 20.73
C ALA A 279 9.33 6.02 20.98
N SER A 280 8.47 6.60 21.81
CA SER A 280 7.07 6.16 21.91
C SER A 280 6.26 6.63 20.71
N ALA A 281 5.09 6.02 20.47
CA ALA A 281 4.20 6.46 19.39
C ALA A 281 3.64 7.88 19.67
N GLU A 282 3.44 8.21 20.94
CA GLU A 282 2.99 9.50 21.44
C GLU A 282 4.05 10.59 21.19
N ASP A 283 5.31 10.33 21.54
CA ASP A 283 6.42 11.26 21.27
C ASP A 283 6.63 11.44 19.78
N ALA A 284 6.58 10.36 19.01
CA ALA A 284 6.66 10.42 17.55
C ALA A 284 5.53 11.27 16.96
N ALA A 285 4.28 11.06 17.37
CA ALA A 285 3.15 11.85 16.90
C ALA A 285 3.32 13.35 17.22
N LYS A 286 3.78 13.68 18.43
CA LYS A 286 4.11 15.05 18.83
C LYS A 286 5.20 15.66 17.93
N ASN A 287 6.31 14.95 17.74
CA ASN A 287 7.43 15.42 16.91
C ASN A 287 7.02 15.60 15.44
N ILE A 288 6.15 14.72 14.92
CA ILE A 288 5.59 14.86 13.57
C ILE A 288 4.76 16.14 13.49
N GLU A 289 3.84 16.38 14.44
CA GLU A 289 3.02 17.59 14.45
C GLU A 289 3.85 18.87 14.52
N GLU A 290 4.85 18.93 15.41
CA GLU A 290 5.76 20.07 15.54
C GLU A 290 6.57 20.30 14.26
N GLY A 291 7.15 19.23 13.69
CA GLY A 291 7.91 19.31 12.45
C GLY A 291 7.05 19.74 11.26
N TRP A 292 5.84 19.22 11.15
CA TRP A 292 4.90 19.58 10.09
C TRP A 292 4.44 21.04 10.22
N ASN A 293 4.14 21.52 11.43
CA ASN A 293 3.81 22.93 11.63
C ASN A 293 4.96 23.85 11.21
N LYS A 294 6.20 23.52 11.59
CA LYS A 294 7.39 24.27 11.14
C LYS A 294 7.53 24.31 9.63
N ILE A 295 7.31 23.19 8.93
CA ILE A 295 7.33 23.14 7.47
C ILE A 295 6.22 24.02 6.89
N THR A 296 5.00 23.92 7.42
CA THR A 296 3.86 24.75 6.99
C THR A 296 4.16 26.24 7.11
N ASP A 297 4.78 26.67 8.22
CA ASP A 297 5.13 28.06 8.45
C ASP A 297 6.26 28.54 7.52
N ASN A 298 7.29 27.72 7.32
CA ASN A 298 8.43 28.04 6.46
C ASN A 298 8.04 28.15 4.97
N VAL A 299 7.15 27.27 4.51
CA VAL A 299 6.67 27.27 3.11
C VAL A 299 5.62 28.36 2.88
N GLY A 300 4.87 28.72 3.93
CA GLY A 300 3.87 29.79 3.91
C GLY A 300 2.48 29.26 4.26
N ARG A 301 2.07 29.43 5.53
CA ARG A 301 0.82 28.85 6.06
C ARG A 301 -0.45 29.26 5.32
N GLN A 302 -0.59 30.52 4.94
CA GLN A 302 -1.81 30.99 4.26
C GLN A 302 -2.01 30.32 2.90
N GLU A 303 -0.92 30.19 2.14
CA GLU A 303 -0.97 29.50 0.85
C GLU A 303 -1.20 28.00 1.02
N GLN A 304 -0.57 27.39 2.02
CA GLN A 304 -0.81 25.98 2.36
C GLN A 304 -2.28 25.72 2.72
N ILE A 305 -2.91 26.58 3.54
CA ILE A 305 -4.34 26.48 3.87
C ILE A 305 -5.19 26.54 2.59
N ARG A 306 -4.90 27.50 1.70
CA ARG A 306 -5.63 27.66 0.44
C ARG A 306 -5.52 26.42 -0.46
N LEU A 307 -4.30 25.93 -0.68
CA LEU A 307 -4.03 24.75 -1.50
C LEU A 307 -4.64 23.48 -0.90
N TRP A 308 -4.51 23.32 0.41
CA TRP A 308 -5.04 22.17 1.13
C TRP A 308 -6.56 22.10 1.06
N ARG A 309 -7.25 23.21 1.32
CA ARG A 309 -8.71 23.31 1.17
C ARG A 309 -9.14 22.99 -0.26
N SER A 310 -8.49 23.62 -1.25
CA SER A 310 -8.78 23.36 -2.65
C SER A 310 -8.60 21.89 -3.03
N SER A 311 -7.55 21.23 -2.51
CA SER A 311 -7.27 19.82 -2.77
C SER A 311 -8.36 18.91 -2.19
N VAL A 312 -8.70 19.09 -0.90
CA VAL A 312 -9.77 18.32 -0.23
C VAL A 312 -11.13 18.57 -0.89
N GLU A 313 -11.47 19.82 -1.23
CA GLU A 313 -12.74 20.19 -1.87
C GLU A 313 -12.86 19.61 -3.28
N SER A 314 -11.78 19.61 -4.06
CA SER A 314 -11.76 19.04 -5.42
C SER A 314 -11.98 17.53 -5.48
N GLY A 315 -11.87 16.83 -4.33
CA GLY A 315 -11.99 15.38 -4.25
C GLY A 315 -10.68 14.62 -4.44
N ALA A 316 -9.52 15.30 -4.36
CA ALA A 316 -8.22 14.63 -4.32
C ALA A 316 -8.07 13.71 -3.10
N TYR A 317 -8.83 13.99 -2.03
CA TYR A 317 -9.03 13.11 -0.88
C TYR A 317 -10.49 12.66 -0.82
N LEU A 318 -10.69 11.38 -0.53
CA LEU A 318 -12.03 10.80 -0.29
C LEU A 318 -12.64 11.33 1.01
N ASP A 319 -11.79 11.59 1.99
CA ASP A 319 -12.18 12.15 3.29
C ASP A 319 -12.45 13.65 3.18
N LYS A 320 -13.40 14.10 4.00
CA LYS A 320 -13.64 15.51 4.28
C LYS A 320 -13.28 15.79 5.75
N TRP A 321 -13.42 17.04 6.17
CA TRP A 321 -13.02 17.55 7.48
C TRP A 321 -13.60 16.74 8.64
#